data_AF-A0A2H9PKW3-F1
#
_entry.id   AF-A0A2H9PKW3-F1
#
_cell.length_a   1.000
_cell.length_b   1.000
_cell.length_c   1.000
_cell.angle_alpha   90.00
_cell.angle_beta   90.00
_cell.angle_gamma   90.00
#
_symmetry.space_group_name_H-M   'P 1'
#
loop_
_entity.id
_entity.type
_entity.pdbx_description
1 polymer ?
#
loop_
_entity_poly.entity_id
_entity_poly.type
_entity_poly.pdbx_seq_one_letter_code
_entity_poly.pdbx_strand_id
1 'polypeptide(L)'
;MPKYCISHNRPDCIGCGACAAIAPKKWHMDDEGKSHLEGSSTNDDGWELLDISDDEFQEQMDAAESCPVNVIHIKNLADKKELI
;
A
#
# COMPACT_ATOMS: atom_id res chain seq x y z
N MET A 1 -17.94 -2.80 -1.36
CA MET A 1 -17.29 -4.11 -1.60
C MET A 1 -15.83 -3.84 -1.90
N PRO A 2 -14.90 -4.59 -1.30
CA PRO A 2 -13.49 -4.49 -1.68
C PRO A 2 -13.34 -4.95 -3.13
N LYS A 3 -12.72 -4.11 -3.95
CA LYS A 3 -12.44 -4.40 -5.36
C LYS A 3 -10.96 -4.62 -5.61
N TYR A 4 -10.11 -3.98 -4.83
CA TYR A 4 -8.67 -4.04 -4.98
C TYR A 4 -8.03 -4.46 -3.66
N CYS A 5 -6.87 -5.09 -3.76
CA CYS A 5 -6.05 -5.50 -2.64
C CYS A 5 -4.67 -4.85 -2.81
N ILE A 6 -4.28 -4.04 -1.84
CA ILE A 6 -2.95 -3.47 -1.75
C ILE A 6 -2.05 -4.49 -1.08
N SER A 7 -0.84 -4.66 -1.59
CA SER A 7 0.24 -5.41 -0.98
C SER A 7 1.46 -4.53 -0.80
N HIS A 8 1.85 -4.29 0.44
CA HIS A 8 2.96 -3.41 0.80
C HIS A 8 4.11 -4.21 1.39
N ASN A 9 5.26 -4.17 0.71
CA ASN A 9 6.50 -4.79 1.18
C ASN A 9 7.21 -3.84 2.17
N ARG A 10 6.83 -3.93 3.45
CA ARG A 10 7.49 -3.24 4.57
C ARG A 10 9.00 -3.59 4.71
N PRO A 11 9.48 -4.82 4.46
CA PRO A 11 10.91 -5.11 4.54
C PRO A 11 11.77 -4.26 3.60
N ASP A 12 11.38 -4.13 2.33
CA ASP A 12 12.07 -3.29 1.34
C ASP A 12 11.76 -1.79 1.45
N CYS A 13 10.79 -1.41 2.29
CA CYS A 13 10.46 0.00 2.47
C CYS A 13 11.63 0.78 3.08
N ILE A 14 12.06 1.81 2.34
CA ILE A 14 13.15 2.73 2.73
C ILE A 14 12.67 3.96 3.51
N GLY A 15 11.37 4.09 3.78
CA GLY A 15 10.86 5.21 4.56
C GLY A 15 10.78 6.55 3.82
N CYS A 16 10.57 6.54 2.49
CA CYS A 16 10.51 7.77 1.69
C CYS A 16 9.35 8.71 2.10
N GLY A 17 8.28 8.18 2.70
CA GLY A 17 7.12 8.97 3.16
C GLY A 17 6.20 9.51 2.05
N ALA A 18 6.46 9.22 0.78
CA ALA A 18 5.62 9.67 -0.34
C ALA A 18 4.18 9.13 -0.23
N CYS A 19 4.02 7.86 0.12
CA CYS A 19 2.71 7.23 0.33
C CYS A 19 1.92 7.89 1.48
N ALA A 20 2.59 8.21 2.59
CA ALA A 20 1.99 8.94 3.71
C ALA A 20 1.62 10.38 3.36
N ALA A 21 2.33 11.03 2.44
CA ALA A 21 1.97 12.36 1.96
C ALA A 21 0.74 12.35 1.03
N ILE A 22 0.62 11.33 0.17
CA ILE A 22 -0.47 11.22 -0.80
C ILE A 22 -1.74 10.69 -0.15
N ALA A 23 -1.61 9.62 0.66
CA ALA A 23 -2.74 8.96 1.30
C ALA A 23 -2.54 8.87 2.83
N PRO A 24 -2.48 10.00 3.55
CA PRO A 24 -2.23 10.08 4.99
C PRO A 24 -3.29 9.40 5.86
N LYS A 25 -4.47 9.13 5.30
CA LYS A 25 -5.57 8.43 5.99
C LYS A 25 -5.29 6.94 6.19
N LYS A 26 -4.47 6.35 5.32
CA LYS A 26 -4.17 4.91 5.33
C LYS A 26 -2.71 4.65 5.60
N TRP A 27 -1.83 5.54 5.15
CA TRP A 27 -0.40 5.40 5.32
C TRP A 27 0.08 6.30 6.44
N HIS A 28 0.75 5.71 7.42
CA HIS A 28 1.49 6.44 8.42
C HIS A 28 2.96 6.02 8.43
N MET A 29 3.81 6.93 8.85
CA MET A 29 5.21 6.63 9.11
C MET A 29 5.30 6.12 10.55
N ASP A 30 5.85 4.92 10.72
CA ASP A 30 6.11 4.33 12.03
C ASP A 30 7.41 4.90 12.64
N ASP A 31 7.65 4.63 13.92
CA ASP A 31 8.84 5.13 14.65
C ASP A 31 10.16 4.58 14.06
N GLU A 32 10.12 3.41 13.41
CA GLU A 32 11.23 2.86 12.62
C GLU A 32 11.54 3.68 11.34
N GLY A 33 10.75 4.71 11.04
CA GLY A 33 10.87 5.52 9.83
C GLY A 33 10.34 4.82 8.58
N LYS A 34 9.63 3.70 8.72
CA LYS A 34 9.02 2.96 7.61
C LYS A 34 7.56 3.33 7.43
N SER A 35 7.05 3.22 6.20
CA SER A 35 5.60 3.32 5.99
C SER A 35 4.90 2.10 6.59
N HIS A 36 3.72 2.32 7.15
CA HIS A 36 2.81 1.31 7.66
C HIS A 36 1.42 1.60 7.14
N LEU A 37 0.73 0.55 6.70
CA LEU A 37 -0.61 0.61 6.15
C LEU A 37 -1.65 0.32 7.25
N GLU A 38 -2.33 1.36 7.71
CA GLU A 38 -3.30 1.28 8.79
C GLU A 38 -4.50 0.39 8.43
N GLY A 39 -4.79 -0.57 9.30
CA GLY A 39 -5.86 -1.54 9.10
C GLY A 39 -5.52 -2.67 8.13
N SER A 40 -4.26 -2.75 7.68
CA SER A 40 -3.77 -3.88 6.90
C SER A 40 -3.51 -5.11 7.78
N SER A 41 -3.49 -6.28 7.14
CA SER A 41 -3.04 -7.53 7.76
C SER A 41 -1.60 -7.80 7.36
N THR A 42 -0.72 -7.99 8.33
CA THR A 42 0.68 -8.35 8.07
C THR A 42 0.83 -9.87 7.98
N ASN A 43 1.47 -10.36 6.92
CA ASN A 43 1.81 -11.76 6.74
C ASN A 43 3.16 -12.12 7.40
N ASP A 44 3.46 -13.41 7.52
CA ASP A 44 4.75 -13.91 8.04
C ASP A 44 5.98 -13.34 7.30
N ASP A 45 5.85 -13.04 6.00
CA ASP A 45 6.90 -12.41 5.19
C ASP A 45 7.11 -10.90 5.50
N GLY A 46 6.31 -10.32 6.41
CA GLY A 46 6.34 -8.88 6.73
C GLY A 46 5.60 -7.99 5.72
N TRP A 47 4.79 -8.59 4.86
CA TRP A 47 3.99 -7.88 3.86
C TRP A 47 2.65 -7.46 4.43
N GLU A 48 2.24 -6.22 4.16
CA GLU A 48 0.99 -5.65 4.63
C GLU A 48 -0.06 -5.68 3.53
N LEU A 49 -1.20 -6.32 3.80
CA LEU A 49 -2.31 -6.50 2.86
C LEU A 49 -3.52 -5.70 3.30
N LEU A 50 -4.07 -4.86 2.42
CA LEU A 50 -5.29 -4.11 2.70
C LEU A 50 -6.27 -4.20 1.53
N ASP A 51 -7.48 -4.62 1.82
CA ASP A 51 -8.58 -4.59 0.85
C ASP A 51 -9.24 -3.21 0.81
N ILE A 52 -9.24 -2.60 -0.37
CA ILE A 52 -9.77 -1.26 -0.60
C ILE A 52 -10.93 -1.26 -1.60
N SER A 53 -11.71 -0.20 -1.51
CA SER A 53 -12.76 0.10 -2.49
C SER A 53 -12.21 0.86 -3.70
N ASP A 54 -13.05 1.03 -4.72
CA ASP A 54 -12.72 1.80 -5.93
C ASP A 54 -12.49 3.29 -5.66
N ASP A 55 -13.15 3.82 -4.62
CA ASP A 55 -13.02 5.23 -4.22
C ASP A 55 -11.59 5.54 -3.73
N GLU A 56 -11.00 4.59 -3.00
CA GLU A 56 -9.65 4.71 -2.46
C GLU A 56 -8.58 4.33 -3.49
N PHE A 57 -8.94 3.57 -4.53
CA PHE A 57 -7.99 3.04 -5.50
C PHE A 57 -7.10 4.12 -6.14
N GLN A 58 -7.66 5.26 -6.52
CA GLN A 58 -6.91 6.32 -7.17
C GLN A 58 -5.81 6.89 -6.24
N GLU A 59 -6.17 7.28 -5.00
CA GLU A 59 -5.20 7.79 -4.01
C GLU A 59 -4.10 6.76 -3.71
N GLN A 60 -4.45 5.47 -3.68
CA GLN A 60 -3.51 4.39 -3.40
C GLN A 60 -2.60 4.10 -4.60
N MET A 61 -3.13 4.22 -5.82
CA MET A 61 -2.34 4.10 -7.05
C MET A 61 -1.30 5.21 -7.14
N ASP A 62 -1.70 6.46 -6.93
CA ASP A 62 -0.79 7.61 -6.91
C ASP A 62 0.33 7.42 -5.86
N ALA A 63 -0.02 6.88 -4.68
CA ALA A 63 0.95 6.53 -3.64
C ALA A 63 1.92 5.43 -4.07
N ALA A 64 1.45 4.42 -4.81
CA ALA A 64 2.26 3.34 -5.34
C ALA A 64 3.22 3.82 -6.43
N GLU A 65 2.74 4.63 -7.38
CA GLU A 65 3.55 5.21 -8.46
C GLU A 65 4.60 6.19 -7.95
N SER A 66 4.32 6.86 -6.83
CA SER A 66 5.27 7.78 -6.20
C SER A 66 6.35 7.06 -5.38
N CYS A 67 6.25 5.75 -5.19
CA CYS A 67 7.21 4.97 -4.42
C CYS A 67 8.50 4.77 -5.23
N PRO A 68 9.66 5.31 -4.80
CA PRO A 68 10.91 5.20 -5.57
C PRO A 68 11.45 3.77 -5.67
N VAL A 69 11.03 2.90 -4.74
CA VAL A 69 11.43 1.49 -4.65
C VAL A 69 10.32 0.52 -5.03
N ASN A 70 9.16 1.04 -5.50
CA ASN A 70 8.02 0.23 -5.95
C ASN A 70 7.61 -0.90 -4.99
N VAL A 71 7.57 -0.62 -3.68
CA VAL A 71 7.19 -1.63 -2.66
C VAL A 71 5.68 -1.76 -2.44
N ILE A 72 4.88 -0.98 -3.15
CA ILE A 72 3.42 -0.96 -3.02
C ILE A 72 2.86 -1.55 -4.32
N HIS A 73 2.20 -2.70 -4.20
CA HIS A 73 1.55 -3.39 -5.31
C HIS A 73 0.04 -3.33 -5.15
N ILE A 74 -0.69 -3.24 -6.26
CA ILE A 74 -2.16 -3.20 -6.23
C ILE A 74 -2.71 -4.26 -7.18
N LYS A 75 -3.58 -5.12 -6.64
CA LYS A 75 -4.19 -6.23 -7.35
C LYS A 75 -5.69 -6.03 -7.45
N ASN A 76 -6.26 -6.24 -8.63
CA ASN A 76 -7.70 -6.26 -8.79
C ASN A 76 -8.23 -7.64 -8.37
N LEU A 77 -9.11 -7.69 -7.37
CA LEU A 77 -9.69 -8.94 -6.87
C LEU A 77 -10.66 -9.58 -7.86
N ALA A 78 -11.29 -8.78 -8.73
CA ALA A 78 -12.22 -9.28 -9.74
C ALA A 78 -11.50 -10.00 -10.90
N ASP A 79 -10.39 -9.42 -11.37
CA ASP A 79 -9.65 -9.92 -12.52
C ASP A 79 -8.40 -10.74 -12.15
N LYS A 80 -8.05 -10.77 -10.85
CA LYS A 80 -6.79 -11.30 -10.30
C LYS A 80 -5.53 -10.76 -10.99
N LYS A 81 -5.63 -9.55 -11.56
CA LYS A 81 -4.57 -8.91 -12.31
C LYS A 81 -3.81 -7.91 -11.43
N GLU A 82 -2.49 -7.98 -11.48
CA GLU A 82 -1.59 -6.96 -10.92
C GLU A 82 -1.64 -5.71 -11.80
N LEU A 83 -1.93 -4.57 -11.17
CA LEU A 83 -1.98 -3.28 -11.84
C LEU A 83 -0.62 -2.56 -11.73
N ILE A 84 0.07 -2.78 -10.62
CA ILE A 84 1.43 -2.30 -10.29
C ILE A 84 2.10 -3.28 -9.33
#